data_AF-A0AAW2PEK5-F1
#
_entry.id   AF-A0AAW2PEK5-F1
#
_cell.length_a   1.000
_cell.length_b   1.000
_cell.length_c   1.000
_cell.angle_alpha   90.00
_cell.angle_beta   90.00
_cell.angle_gamma   90.00
#
_symmetry.space_group_name_H-M   'P 1'
#
loop_
_entity.id
_entity.type
_entity.pdbx_description
1 polymer ?
#
loop_
_entity_poly.entity_id
_entity_poly.type
_entity_poly.pdbx_seq_one_letter_code
_entity_poly.pdbx_strand_id
1 'polypeptide(L)'
;MLGTLRALWEVLPLFTNTDWGQNANLAFLEKHMGASFEERPQPWVTNITVDDIHSGDFLVLSKIRGRWGAFETLEKWVTGAYAGHTAVCLRDSEGKLWVAESGHEDEQVASVMTVWTQLAPAYAGNMWNEALNKRLGTQNLSLSEIIVEVEKRGSSFGELLAIPEQDNWVYADGKSTSCVAFVFEMYKEAGLFGELASSIQVTEFTIKDAYSLKFFENNSSRLPKWCNDGDTVKLPFCQIRGKYRMELPGYNTMDPYPHMNERCPSLPPKYLRPSGC
;
A
#
# COMPACT_ATOMS: atom_id res chain seq x y z
N MET A 1 25.37 -1.43 18.15
CA MET A 1 24.36 -1.35 19.23
C MET A 1 23.67 0.02 19.33
N LEU A 2 24.37 1.16 19.32
CA LEU A 2 23.71 2.48 19.41
C LEU A 2 22.66 2.74 18.31
N GLY A 3 22.94 2.34 17.06
CA GLY A 3 21.98 2.50 15.95
C GLY A 3 20.68 1.70 16.16
N THR A 4 20.77 0.48 16.67
CA THR A 4 19.62 -0.39 16.96
C THR A 4 18.75 0.18 18.10
N LEU A 5 19.37 0.68 19.16
CA LEU A 5 18.65 1.30 20.27
C LEU A 5 17.95 2.60 19.85
N ARG A 6 18.59 3.39 18.97
CA ARG A 6 17.99 4.60 18.41
C ARG A 6 16.81 4.30 17.48
N ALA A 7 16.92 3.25 16.66
CA ALA A 7 15.83 2.81 15.81
C ALA A 7 14.62 2.32 16.64
N LEU A 8 14.86 1.55 17.70
CA LEU A 8 13.81 1.11 18.63
C LEU A 8 13.12 2.30 19.31
N TRP A 9 13.87 3.33 19.70
CA TRP A 9 13.30 4.54 20.30
C TRP A 9 12.38 5.31 19.35
N GLU A 10 12.65 5.29 18.03
CA GLU A 10 11.80 5.93 17.03
C GLU A 10 10.59 5.08 16.65
N VAL A 11 10.71 3.76 16.65
CA VAL A 11 9.67 2.83 16.16
C VAL A 11 8.69 2.39 17.25
N LEU A 12 9.14 2.11 18.47
CA LEU A 12 8.26 1.65 19.56
C LEU A 12 7.09 2.60 19.87
N PRO A 13 7.28 3.93 19.91
CA PRO A 13 6.19 4.87 20.17
C PRO A 13 5.03 4.77 19.17
N LEU A 14 5.34 4.42 17.91
CA LEU A 14 4.38 4.38 16.80
C LEU A 14 3.19 3.47 17.11
N PHE A 15 3.45 2.36 17.81
CA PHE A 15 2.46 1.31 18.09
C PHE A 15 1.50 1.65 19.23
N THR A 16 1.73 2.73 19.97
CA THR A 16 0.86 3.09 21.09
C THR A 16 -0.46 3.71 20.60
N ASN A 17 -1.59 3.29 21.18
CA ASN A 17 -2.91 3.84 20.86
C ASN A 17 -3.21 5.12 21.67
N THR A 18 -2.27 6.06 21.67
CA THR A 18 -2.33 7.32 22.43
C THR A 18 -2.12 8.53 21.52
N ASP A 19 -2.39 9.73 22.01
CA ASP A 19 -2.04 10.96 21.29
C ASP A 19 -0.52 11.09 21.10
N TRP A 20 0.27 10.58 22.06
CA TRP A 20 1.72 10.48 21.92
C TRP A 20 2.11 9.57 20.75
N GLY A 21 1.49 8.40 20.65
CA GLY A 21 1.71 7.49 19.51
C GLY A 21 1.30 8.12 18.19
N GLN A 22 0.15 8.80 18.14
CA GLN A 22 -0.28 9.53 16.96
C GLN A 22 0.74 10.61 16.54
N ASN A 23 1.19 11.43 17.48
CA ASN A 23 2.19 12.46 17.22
C ASN A 23 3.55 11.86 16.81
N ALA A 24 3.91 10.69 17.36
CA ALA A 24 5.11 9.96 16.95
C ALA A 24 5.01 9.47 15.49
N ASN A 25 3.85 8.97 15.07
CA ASN A 25 3.62 8.59 13.66
C ASN A 25 3.75 9.79 12.72
N LEU A 26 3.14 10.91 13.06
CA LEU A 26 3.22 12.14 12.27
C LEU A 26 4.66 12.65 12.17
N ALA A 27 5.38 12.73 13.30
CA ALA A 27 6.76 13.17 13.33
C ALA A 27 7.70 12.21 12.59
N PHE A 28 7.41 10.90 12.59
CA PHE A 28 8.16 9.91 11.84
C PHE A 28 8.02 10.14 10.32
N LEU A 29 6.78 10.30 9.84
CA LEU A 29 6.49 10.54 8.42
C LEU A 29 7.06 11.89 7.95
N GLU A 30 6.92 12.95 8.74
CA GLU A 30 7.52 14.25 8.45
C GLU A 30 9.06 14.12 8.34
N LYS A 31 9.70 13.48 9.32
CA LYS A 31 11.16 13.33 9.36
C LYS A 31 11.72 12.50 8.20
N HIS A 32 11.07 11.38 7.86
CA HIS A 32 11.63 10.40 6.92
C HIS A 32 11.10 10.55 5.49
N MET A 33 9.98 11.24 5.30
CA MET A 33 9.34 11.41 3.99
C MET A 33 9.09 12.88 3.62
N GLY A 34 9.20 13.81 4.57
CA GLY A 34 8.75 15.19 4.38
C GLY A 34 7.23 15.31 4.25
N ALA A 35 6.47 14.30 4.67
CA ALA A 35 5.02 14.27 4.54
C ALA A 35 4.37 15.18 5.59
N SER A 36 3.55 16.14 5.15
CA SER A 36 2.73 16.98 6.02
C SER A 36 1.31 16.45 6.11
N PHE A 37 0.88 16.12 7.33
CA PHE A 37 -0.51 15.81 7.63
C PHE A 37 -1.07 17.03 8.37
N GLU A 38 -1.49 18.04 7.61
CA GLU A 38 -2.06 19.26 8.18
C GLU A 38 -3.47 19.02 8.73
N GLU A 39 -3.79 19.65 9.86
CA GLU A 39 -5.13 19.54 10.45
C GLU A 39 -6.17 20.31 9.64
N ARG A 40 -7.30 19.66 9.35
CA ARG A 40 -8.42 20.25 8.61
C ARG A 40 -9.35 21.03 9.56
N PRO A 41 -10.05 22.06 9.07
CA PRO A 41 -11.14 22.69 9.82
C PRO A 41 -12.18 21.65 10.25
N GLN A 42 -12.75 21.84 11.44
CA GLN A 42 -13.90 21.04 11.87
C GLN A 42 -15.17 21.47 11.12
N PRO A 43 -16.11 20.54 10.88
CA PRO A 43 -16.11 19.13 11.30
C PRO A 43 -15.23 18.22 10.41
N TRP A 44 -14.59 17.22 11.01
CA TRP A 44 -13.77 16.22 10.29
C TRP A 44 -14.59 15.10 9.63
N VAL A 45 -15.85 15.38 9.32
CA VAL A 45 -16.79 14.48 8.68
C VAL A 45 -17.58 15.29 7.66
N THR A 46 -17.75 14.72 6.47
CA THR A 46 -18.57 15.29 5.42
C THR A 46 -19.93 14.61 5.40
N ASN A 47 -20.98 15.38 5.19
CA ASN A 47 -22.33 14.83 5.04
C ASN A 47 -22.48 14.26 3.61
N ILE A 48 -22.50 12.94 3.50
CA ILE A 48 -22.68 12.20 2.24
C ILE A 48 -23.74 11.13 2.42
N THR A 49 -24.36 10.72 1.32
CA THR A 49 -25.35 9.65 1.26
C THR A 49 -24.81 8.45 0.50
N VAL A 50 -25.50 7.32 0.60
CA VAL A 50 -25.16 6.13 -0.20
C VAL A 50 -25.25 6.43 -1.70
N ASP A 51 -26.15 7.32 -2.12
CA ASP A 51 -26.35 7.68 -3.54
C ASP A 51 -25.18 8.52 -4.10
N ASP A 52 -24.39 9.15 -3.25
CA ASP A 52 -23.17 9.85 -3.66
C ASP A 52 -22.02 8.90 -4.02
N ILE A 53 -22.15 7.61 -3.68
CA ILE A 53 -21.11 6.60 -3.88
C ILE A 53 -21.47 5.71 -5.08
N HIS A 54 -20.53 5.57 -6.00
CA HIS A 54 -20.66 4.80 -7.22
C HIS A 54 -19.78 3.55 -7.21
N SER A 55 -20.17 2.54 -8.00
CA SER A 55 -19.29 1.40 -8.27
C SER A 55 -18.00 1.88 -8.93
N GLY A 56 -16.86 1.46 -8.41
CA GLY A 56 -15.54 1.91 -8.84
C GLY A 56 -14.98 3.09 -8.05
N ASP A 57 -15.74 3.66 -7.10
CA ASP A 57 -15.18 4.65 -6.17
C ASP A 57 -14.08 4.00 -5.33
N PHE A 58 -12.86 4.49 -5.52
CA PHE A 58 -11.65 4.00 -4.86
C PHE A 58 -11.46 4.70 -3.53
N LEU A 59 -11.42 3.93 -2.45
CA LEU A 59 -11.19 4.43 -1.11
C LEU A 59 -9.71 4.31 -0.76
N VAL A 60 -9.12 5.42 -0.33
CA VAL A 60 -7.74 5.50 0.13
C VAL A 60 -7.74 5.96 1.57
N LEU A 61 -7.10 5.19 2.46
CA LEU A 61 -7.12 5.41 3.89
C LEU A 61 -5.71 5.63 4.44
N SER A 62 -5.61 6.47 5.46
CA SER A 62 -4.37 6.70 6.21
C SER A 62 -4.67 6.73 7.70
N LYS A 63 -4.40 5.61 8.37
CA LYS A 63 -4.37 5.49 9.81
C LYS A 63 -2.98 5.89 10.32
N ILE A 64 -2.98 6.60 11.43
CA ILE A 64 -1.78 7.19 12.04
C ILE A 64 -1.72 6.94 13.55
N ARG A 65 -2.60 6.08 14.08
CA ARG A 65 -2.71 5.81 15.52
C ARG A 65 -2.98 4.34 15.80
N GLY A 66 -2.38 3.85 16.88
CA GLY A 66 -2.50 2.47 17.32
C GLY A 66 -1.72 1.50 16.45
N ARG A 67 -1.83 0.20 16.74
CA ARG A 67 -1.06 -0.88 16.10
C ARG A 67 -1.06 -0.80 14.57
N TRP A 68 -2.25 -0.76 13.97
CA TRP A 68 -2.39 -0.65 12.52
C TRP A 68 -1.90 0.69 11.96
N GLY A 69 -2.06 1.79 12.70
CA GLY A 69 -1.48 3.07 12.29
C GLY A 69 0.04 3.04 12.22
N ALA A 70 0.70 2.31 13.11
CA ALA A 70 2.15 2.10 13.06
C ALA A 70 2.58 1.29 11.84
N PHE A 71 1.88 0.19 11.53
CA PHE A 71 2.16 -0.60 10.34
C PHE A 71 1.99 0.22 9.07
N GLU A 72 0.89 0.95 8.94
CA GLU A 72 0.68 1.84 7.81
C GLU A 72 1.74 2.95 7.74
N THR A 73 2.20 3.50 8.87
CA THR A 73 3.30 4.49 8.88
C THR A 73 4.60 3.91 8.33
N LEU A 74 4.93 2.68 8.73
CA LEU A 74 6.12 1.99 8.21
C LEU A 74 5.95 1.64 6.73
N GLU A 75 4.76 1.20 6.30
CA GLU A 75 4.42 0.93 4.91
C GLU A 75 4.55 2.19 4.04
N LYS A 76 3.97 3.31 4.47
CA LYS A 76 4.12 4.63 3.83
C LYS A 76 5.59 4.97 3.63
N TRP A 77 6.40 4.76 4.67
CA TRP A 77 7.84 4.99 4.59
C TRP A 77 8.57 4.04 3.65
N VAL A 78 8.24 2.75 3.59
CA VAL A 78 8.98 1.85 2.70
C VAL A 78 8.54 1.94 1.24
N THR A 79 7.29 2.34 0.97
CA THR A 79 6.72 2.45 -0.39
C THR A 79 6.72 3.87 -0.95
N GLY A 80 6.88 4.88 -0.10
CA GLY A 80 6.69 6.28 -0.46
C GLY A 80 5.22 6.69 -0.64
N ALA A 81 4.27 5.81 -0.28
CA ALA A 81 2.85 6.12 -0.29
C ALA A 81 2.48 7.06 0.88
N TYR A 82 1.45 7.87 0.71
CA TYR A 82 0.92 8.74 1.77
C TYR A 82 -0.37 8.17 2.41
N ALA A 83 -0.71 6.95 2.00
CA ALA A 83 -1.83 6.15 2.46
C ALA A 83 -1.34 4.72 2.76
N GLY A 84 -2.06 4.01 3.62
CA GLY A 84 -1.67 2.67 4.09
C GLY A 84 -2.76 1.61 3.92
N HIS A 85 -3.93 1.98 3.39
CA HIS A 85 -4.92 0.97 3.02
C HIS A 85 -5.81 1.44 1.87
N THR A 86 -6.32 0.48 1.10
CA THR A 86 -7.19 0.74 -0.04
C THR A 86 -8.37 -0.22 -0.08
N ALA A 87 -9.48 0.25 -0.63
CA ALA A 87 -10.69 -0.52 -0.86
C ALA A 87 -11.43 0.05 -2.07
N VAL A 88 -12.43 -0.67 -2.56
CA VAL A 88 -13.29 -0.18 -3.65
C VAL A 88 -14.76 -0.39 -3.32
N CYS A 89 -15.57 0.60 -3.66
CA CYS A 89 -17.02 0.53 -3.56
C CYS A 89 -17.60 -0.18 -4.79
N LEU A 90 -18.51 -1.14 -4.57
CA LEU A 90 -19.22 -1.85 -5.63
C LEU A 90 -20.70 -1.99 -5.27
N ARG A 91 -21.57 -1.85 -6.26
CA ARG A 91 -22.98 -2.20 -6.14
C ARG A 91 -23.25 -3.57 -6.73
N ASP A 92 -24.04 -4.37 -6.04
CA ASP A 92 -24.55 -5.63 -6.58
C ASP A 92 -25.70 -5.40 -7.58
N SER A 93 -26.24 -6.49 -8.13
CA SER A 93 -27.35 -6.45 -9.09
C SER A 93 -28.65 -5.88 -8.53
N GLU A 94 -28.80 -5.82 -7.20
CA GLU A 94 -29.96 -5.23 -6.52
C GLU A 94 -29.73 -3.75 -6.17
N GLY A 95 -28.54 -3.20 -6.48
CA GLY A 95 -28.16 -1.82 -6.21
C GLY A 95 -27.62 -1.59 -4.80
N LYS A 96 -27.47 -2.64 -3.98
CA LYS A 96 -26.91 -2.54 -2.63
C LYS A 96 -25.41 -2.27 -2.71
N LEU A 97 -24.95 -1.28 -1.93
CA LEU A 97 -23.56 -0.88 -1.87
C LEU A 97 -22.74 -1.79 -0.94
N TRP A 98 -21.57 -2.20 -1.42
CA TRP A 98 -20.56 -2.99 -0.73
C TRP A 98 -19.22 -2.28 -0.79
N VAL A 99 -18.40 -2.48 0.24
CA VAL A 99 -16.98 -2.09 0.24
C VAL A 99 -16.18 -3.39 0.13
N ALA A 100 -15.45 -3.54 -0.96
CA ALA A 100 -14.59 -4.69 -1.21
C ALA A 100 -13.15 -4.32 -0.84
N GLU A 101 -12.56 -5.08 0.09
CA GLU A 101 -11.19 -4.89 0.57
C GLU A 101 -10.51 -6.24 0.84
N SER A 102 -9.17 -6.25 0.82
CA SER A 102 -8.36 -7.33 1.40
C SER A 102 -7.82 -6.86 2.74
N GLY A 103 -8.15 -7.57 3.81
CA GLY A 103 -7.75 -7.23 5.18
C GLY A 103 -7.83 -8.45 6.08
N HIS A 104 -6.84 -9.34 5.98
CA HIS A 104 -6.73 -10.48 6.89
C HIS A 104 -5.95 -10.08 8.15
N GLU A 105 -6.62 -10.02 9.30
CA GLU A 105 -5.95 -9.80 10.58
C GLU A 105 -5.28 -11.09 11.05
N ASP A 106 -3.98 -11.26 10.76
CA ASP A 106 -3.16 -12.25 11.46
C ASP A 106 -2.45 -11.58 12.65
N GLU A 107 -2.98 -11.79 13.85
CA GLU A 107 -2.43 -11.26 15.10
C GLU A 107 -0.96 -11.69 15.34
N GLN A 108 -0.53 -12.83 14.78
CA GLN A 108 0.81 -13.39 14.98
C GLN A 108 1.84 -12.70 14.10
N VAL A 109 1.56 -12.51 12.81
CA VAL A 109 2.45 -11.79 11.87
C VAL A 109 2.72 -10.37 12.37
N ALA A 110 1.67 -9.69 12.80
CA ALA A 110 1.77 -8.34 13.34
C ALA A 110 2.45 -8.27 14.72
N SER A 111 2.65 -9.38 15.44
CA SER A 111 3.41 -9.41 16.70
C SER A 111 4.89 -9.69 16.44
N VAL A 112 5.19 -10.55 15.47
CA VAL A 112 6.56 -10.88 15.04
C VAL A 112 7.20 -9.74 14.26
N MET A 113 6.46 -8.99 13.43
CA MET A 113 7.00 -7.81 12.73
C MET A 113 7.42 -6.69 13.69
N THR A 114 6.72 -6.53 14.83
CA THR A 114 7.14 -5.61 15.90
C THR A 114 8.37 -6.12 16.65
N VAL A 115 8.56 -7.44 16.69
CA VAL A 115 9.67 -8.15 17.35
C VAL A 115 10.61 -8.70 16.27
N TRP A 116 11.29 -7.79 15.58
CA TRP A 116 12.12 -8.07 14.40
C TRP A 116 13.08 -9.27 14.59
N THR A 117 13.36 -9.97 13.48
CA THR A 117 14.05 -11.25 13.20
C THR A 117 15.06 -11.89 14.17
N GLN A 118 15.51 -11.25 15.24
CA GLN A 118 16.42 -11.86 16.22
C GLN A 118 15.73 -12.82 17.20
N LEU A 119 14.41 -12.71 17.41
CA LEU A 119 13.71 -13.48 18.44
C LEU A 119 12.93 -14.70 17.92
N ALA A 120 12.64 -14.78 16.61
CA ALA A 120 11.99 -15.94 15.99
C ALA A 120 12.37 -16.17 14.49
N PRO A 121 13.66 -16.41 14.17
CA PRO A 121 14.14 -16.55 12.78
C PRO A 121 13.52 -17.72 12.01
N ALA A 122 13.10 -18.79 12.69
CA ALA A 122 12.48 -19.96 12.05
C ALA A 122 11.06 -19.67 11.50
N TYR A 123 10.31 -18.73 12.10
CA TYR A 123 8.96 -18.37 11.63
C TYR A 123 9.01 -17.33 10.50
N ALA A 124 9.91 -16.34 10.62
CA ALA A 124 10.10 -15.32 9.58
C ALA A 124 10.54 -15.93 8.23
N GLY A 125 11.34 -17.00 8.24
CA GLY A 125 11.70 -17.73 7.02
C GLY A 125 10.49 -18.39 6.35
N ASN A 126 9.61 -19.03 7.12
CA ASN A 126 8.45 -19.74 6.58
C ASN A 126 7.44 -18.81 5.89
N MET A 127 7.32 -17.55 6.36
CA MET A 127 6.41 -16.55 5.77
C MET A 127 6.75 -16.19 4.32
N TRP A 128 8.03 -16.28 3.94
CA TRP A 128 8.51 -15.88 2.61
C TRP A 128 9.01 -17.06 1.76
N ASN A 129 9.30 -18.21 2.38
CA ASN A 129 9.92 -19.35 1.69
C ASN A 129 9.13 -19.81 0.47
N GLU A 130 7.81 -19.96 0.57
CA GLU A 130 7.02 -20.40 -0.58
C GLU A 130 7.08 -19.38 -1.72
N ALA A 131 6.90 -18.10 -1.40
CA ALA A 131 6.93 -17.00 -2.36
C ALA A 131 8.31 -16.84 -3.05
N LEU A 132 9.40 -17.06 -2.30
CA LEU A 132 10.77 -17.04 -2.83
C LEU A 132 11.04 -18.27 -3.71
N ASN A 133 10.56 -19.45 -3.32
CA ASN A 133 10.66 -20.67 -4.12
C ASN A 133 9.89 -20.52 -5.45
N LYS A 134 8.67 -19.96 -5.42
CA LYS A 134 7.89 -19.69 -6.65
C LYS A 134 8.66 -18.75 -7.59
N ARG A 135 9.24 -17.65 -7.09
CA ARG A 135 10.08 -16.74 -7.88
C ARG A 135 11.30 -17.43 -8.48
N LEU A 136 11.94 -18.32 -7.72
CA LEU A 136 13.11 -19.08 -8.18
C LEU A 136 12.75 -20.29 -9.07
N GLY A 137 11.47 -20.65 -9.19
CA GLY A 137 11.05 -21.88 -9.86
C GLY A 137 11.51 -23.16 -9.13
N THR A 138 11.67 -23.10 -7.82
CA THR A 138 12.04 -24.23 -6.95
C THR A 138 10.88 -24.60 -6.02
N GLN A 139 11.05 -25.65 -5.22
CA GLN A 139 10.08 -26.05 -4.20
C GLN A 139 10.80 -26.47 -2.93
N ASN A 140 10.24 -26.09 -1.77
CA ASN A 140 10.66 -26.53 -0.45
C ASN A 140 12.13 -26.25 -0.06
N LEU A 141 12.82 -25.33 -0.76
CA LEU A 141 14.11 -24.84 -0.30
C LEU A 141 13.92 -23.94 0.91
N SER A 142 14.77 -24.10 1.92
CA SER A 142 14.90 -23.13 3.02
C SER A 142 15.51 -21.82 2.53
N LEU A 143 15.32 -20.73 3.27
CA LEU A 143 15.90 -19.42 2.93
C LEU A 143 17.41 -19.48 2.65
N SER A 144 18.17 -20.25 3.44
CA SER A 144 19.62 -20.41 3.23
C SER A 144 19.94 -21.14 1.93
N GLU A 145 19.16 -22.17 1.58
CA GLU A 145 19.33 -22.90 0.31
C GLU A 145 18.92 -22.04 -0.89
N ILE A 146 17.87 -21.23 -0.75
CA ILE A 146 17.44 -20.26 -1.76
C ILE A 146 18.59 -19.28 -2.06
N ILE A 147 19.21 -18.70 -1.04
CA ILE A 147 20.32 -17.75 -1.22
C ILE A 147 21.48 -18.42 -1.98
N VAL A 148 21.86 -19.63 -1.58
CA VAL A 148 22.93 -20.39 -2.26
C VAL A 148 22.54 -20.73 -3.71
N GLU A 149 21.29 -21.11 -3.96
CA GLU A 149 20.81 -21.46 -5.30
C GLU A 149 20.74 -20.23 -6.23
N VAL A 150 20.36 -19.07 -5.71
CA VAL A 150 20.39 -17.79 -6.43
C VAL A 150 21.83 -17.45 -6.88
N GLU A 151 22.79 -17.58 -5.97
CA GLU A 151 24.21 -17.36 -6.29
C GLU A 151 24.73 -18.37 -7.32
N LYS A 152 24.36 -19.65 -7.22
CA LYS A 152 24.71 -20.69 -8.21
C LYS A 152 24.17 -20.37 -9.61
N ARG A 153 23.02 -19.71 -9.70
CA ARG A 153 22.41 -19.27 -10.97
C ARG A 153 22.95 -17.94 -11.48
N GLY A 154 23.94 -17.37 -10.79
CA GLY A 154 24.58 -16.12 -11.20
C GLY A 154 23.72 -14.88 -11.01
N SER A 155 22.74 -14.93 -10.11
CA SER A 155 21.87 -13.80 -9.75
C SER A 155 22.08 -13.40 -8.27
N SER A 156 21.46 -12.31 -7.84
CA SER A 156 21.50 -11.82 -6.46
C SER A 156 20.15 -11.98 -5.75
N PHE A 157 20.17 -12.02 -4.41
CA PHE A 157 18.93 -12.09 -3.63
C PHE A 157 18.03 -10.87 -3.87
N GLY A 158 18.61 -9.70 -4.14
CA GLY A 158 17.84 -8.50 -4.50
C GLY A 158 17.11 -8.64 -5.84
N GLU A 159 17.75 -9.24 -6.85
CA GLU A 159 17.10 -9.54 -8.13
C GLU A 159 15.99 -10.58 -7.97
N LEU A 160 16.18 -11.60 -7.11
CA LEU A 160 15.11 -12.54 -6.78
C LEU A 160 13.90 -11.82 -6.18
N LEU A 161 14.12 -10.91 -5.22
CA LEU A 161 13.05 -10.13 -4.59
C LEU A 161 12.36 -9.16 -5.57
N ALA A 162 13.08 -8.72 -6.61
CA ALA A 162 12.54 -7.84 -7.64
C ALA A 162 11.66 -8.56 -8.67
N ILE A 163 11.66 -9.90 -8.71
CA ILE A 163 10.74 -10.66 -9.56
C ILE A 163 9.32 -10.41 -9.08
N PRO A 164 8.44 -9.84 -9.93
CA PRO A 164 7.05 -9.64 -9.57
C PRO A 164 6.39 -10.95 -9.21
N GLU A 165 5.58 -10.89 -8.16
CA GLU A 165 4.57 -11.91 -7.94
C GLU A 165 3.68 -12.00 -9.18
N GLN A 166 3.11 -13.17 -9.46
CA GLN A 166 2.19 -13.32 -10.59
C GLN A 166 0.77 -13.40 -10.04
N ASP A 167 -0.15 -12.68 -10.68
CA ASP A 167 -1.55 -12.55 -10.25
C ASP A 167 -2.28 -13.90 -10.18
N ASN A 168 -1.77 -14.92 -10.88
CA ASN A 168 -2.34 -16.27 -10.90
C ASN A 168 -1.71 -17.24 -9.88
N TRP A 169 -0.74 -16.79 -9.09
CA TRP A 169 -0.12 -17.65 -8.07
C TRP A 169 -1.13 -18.01 -6.98
N VAL A 170 -1.07 -19.27 -6.56
CA VAL A 170 -1.83 -19.81 -5.43
C VAL A 170 -0.84 -20.45 -4.47
N TYR A 171 -0.95 -20.06 -3.20
CA TYR A 171 -0.12 -20.54 -2.11
C TYR A 171 -0.75 -21.77 -1.44
N ALA A 172 0.01 -22.43 -0.56
CA ALA A 172 -0.46 -23.60 0.16
C ALA A 172 -1.71 -23.33 1.02
N ASP A 173 -1.88 -22.10 1.51
CA ASP A 173 -3.01 -21.61 2.29
C ASP A 173 -4.09 -20.90 1.45
N GLY A 174 -3.89 -20.78 0.13
CA GLY A 174 -4.88 -20.26 -0.80
C GLY A 174 -4.38 -19.05 -1.60
N LYS A 175 -5.31 -18.21 -2.04
CA LYS A 175 -4.97 -16.95 -2.69
C LYS A 175 -4.61 -15.91 -1.64
N SER A 176 -3.56 -15.15 -1.91
CA SER A 176 -3.10 -14.06 -1.05
C SER A 176 -2.89 -12.81 -1.90
N THR A 177 -3.42 -11.68 -1.44
CA THR A 177 -3.32 -10.41 -2.16
C THR A 177 -3.29 -9.24 -1.19
N SER A 178 -2.45 -8.25 -1.48
CA SER A 178 -2.48 -6.96 -0.78
C SER A 178 -3.80 -6.22 -1.08
N CYS A 179 -4.10 -5.20 -0.28
CA CYS A 179 -5.30 -4.37 -0.46
C CYS A 179 -5.36 -3.74 -1.86
N VAL A 180 -4.22 -3.23 -2.34
CA VAL A 180 -4.13 -2.56 -3.64
C VAL A 180 -4.19 -3.55 -4.81
N ALA A 181 -3.48 -4.68 -4.69
CA ALA A 181 -3.53 -5.72 -5.71
C ALA A 181 -4.95 -6.28 -5.83
N PHE A 182 -5.68 -6.44 -4.72
CA PHE A 182 -7.07 -6.91 -4.75
C PHE A 182 -7.99 -5.96 -5.53
N VAL A 183 -7.85 -4.65 -5.30
CA VAL A 183 -8.61 -3.65 -6.07
C VAL A 183 -8.23 -3.67 -7.55
N PHE A 184 -6.94 -3.81 -7.85
CA PHE A 184 -6.46 -3.78 -9.22
C PHE A 184 -6.74 -5.08 -10.00
N GLU A 185 -6.83 -6.23 -9.32
CA GLU A 185 -7.36 -7.47 -9.89
C GLU A 185 -8.79 -7.24 -10.37
N MET A 186 -9.64 -6.60 -9.55
CA MET A 186 -11.01 -6.24 -9.96
C MET A 186 -11.02 -5.27 -11.14
N TYR A 187 -10.12 -4.27 -11.19
CA TYR A 187 -10.02 -3.34 -12.32
C TYR A 187 -9.56 -4.05 -13.60
N LYS A 188 -8.63 -4.99 -13.47
CA LYS A 188 -8.13 -5.81 -14.56
C LYS A 188 -9.24 -6.68 -15.15
N GLU A 189 -10.03 -7.35 -14.31
CA GLU A 189 -11.22 -8.11 -14.73
C GLU A 189 -12.32 -7.21 -15.31
N ALA A 190 -12.46 -5.97 -14.82
CA ALA A 190 -13.37 -4.97 -15.38
C ALA A 190 -12.89 -4.37 -16.72
N GLY A 191 -11.69 -4.75 -17.18
CA GLY A 191 -11.13 -4.30 -18.46
C GLY A 191 -10.45 -2.93 -18.42
N LEU A 192 -10.20 -2.35 -17.24
CA LEU A 192 -9.62 -1.00 -17.09
C LEU A 192 -8.19 -0.90 -17.62
N PHE A 193 -7.45 -2.00 -17.61
CA PHE A 193 -6.10 -2.10 -18.18
C PHE A 193 -6.07 -2.39 -19.68
N GLY A 194 -7.22 -2.73 -20.30
CA GLY A 194 -7.31 -3.00 -21.74
C GLY A 194 -6.27 -4.01 -22.25
N GLU A 195 -5.58 -3.65 -23.33
CA GLU A 195 -4.52 -4.48 -23.94
C GLU A 195 -3.29 -4.69 -23.03
N LEU A 196 -3.11 -3.85 -22.01
CA LEU A 196 -2.01 -3.97 -21.05
C LEU A 196 -2.25 -5.05 -19.98
N ALA A 197 -3.46 -5.61 -19.89
CA ALA A 197 -3.80 -6.58 -18.86
C ALA A 197 -2.84 -7.79 -18.85
N SER A 198 -2.37 -8.25 -20.02
CA SER A 198 -1.45 -9.38 -20.10
C SER A 198 0.01 -9.05 -19.77
N SER A 199 0.39 -7.77 -19.76
CA SER A 199 1.78 -7.31 -19.56
C SER A 199 2.01 -6.63 -18.21
N ILE A 200 0.99 -6.63 -17.35
CA ILE A 200 1.03 -6.03 -16.01
C ILE A 200 0.64 -7.11 -15.00
N GLN A 201 1.44 -7.28 -13.94
CA GLN A 201 1.05 -8.05 -12.76
C GLN A 201 0.60 -7.07 -11.69
N VAL A 202 -0.68 -7.03 -11.33
CA VAL A 202 -1.17 -6.01 -10.38
C VAL A 202 -0.60 -6.17 -8.98
N THR A 203 -0.08 -7.36 -8.68
CA THR A 203 0.71 -7.65 -7.48
C THR A 203 2.05 -6.90 -7.40
N GLU A 204 2.51 -6.24 -8.48
CA GLU A 204 3.68 -5.36 -8.49
C GLU A 204 3.40 -3.94 -7.94
N PHE A 205 2.13 -3.57 -7.74
CA PHE A 205 1.74 -2.21 -7.37
C PHE A 205 1.78 -1.99 -5.86
N THR A 206 2.25 -0.81 -5.47
CA THR A 206 2.03 -0.28 -4.12
C THR A 206 0.84 0.69 -4.12
N ILE A 207 0.39 1.10 -2.93
CA ILE A 207 -0.68 2.10 -2.79
C ILE A 207 -0.30 3.41 -3.50
N LYS A 208 0.98 3.79 -3.49
CA LYS A 208 1.48 4.98 -4.21
C LYS A 208 1.16 4.91 -5.69
N ASP A 209 1.47 3.77 -6.30
CA ASP A 209 1.26 3.57 -7.73
C ASP A 209 -0.24 3.60 -8.05
N ALA A 210 -1.07 3.05 -7.17
CA ALA A 210 -2.50 2.96 -7.42
C ALA A 210 -3.20 4.30 -7.50
N TYR A 211 -2.99 5.20 -6.55
CA TYR A 211 -3.59 6.54 -6.66
C TYR A 211 -2.91 7.42 -7.73
N SER A 212 -1.72 7.03 -8.21
CA SER A 212 -0.99 7.78 -9.23
C SER A 212 -1.48 7.48 -10.66
N LEU A 213 -2.11 6.33 -10.88
CA LEU A 213 -2.66 5.95 -12.18
C LEU A 213 -3.81 6.87 -12.62
N LYS A 214 -3.85 7.15 -13.93
CA LYS A 214 -4.87 7.97 -14.60
C LYS A 214 -6.21 7.25 -14.79
N PHE A 215 -6.74 6.69 -13.72
CA PHE A 215 -8.05 6.02 -13.71
C PHE A 215 -9.16 6.88 -13.11
N PHE A 216 -8.80 7.95 -12.40
CA PHE A 216 -9.75 8.68 -11.59
C PHE A 216 -10.24 9.96 -12.27
N GLU A 217 -11.38 10.47 -11.82
CA GLU A 217 -11.91 11.75 -12.28
C GLU A 217 -10.92 12.90 -11.97
N ASN A 218 -10.62 13.74 -12.97
CA ASN A 218 -9.78 14.93 -12.79
C ASN A 218 -10.53 16.25 -13.12
N ASN A 219 -11.75 16.17 -13.64
CA ASN A 219 -12.59 17.33 -13.88
C ASN A 219 -13.34 17.69 -12.59
N SER A 220 -12.90 18.76 -11.94
CA SER A 220 -13.52 19.28 -10.71
C SER A 220 -15.01 19.61 -10.85
N SER A 221 -15.50 19.84 -12.07
CA SER A 221 -16.93 20.08 -12.33
C SER A 221 -17.79 18.81 -12.26
N ARG A 222 -17.16 17.63 -12.32
CA ARG A 222 -17.82 16.31 -12.21
C ARG A 222 -17.73 15.72 -10.80
N LEU A 223 -16.91 16.31 -9.92
CA LEU A 223 -16.85 15.91 -8.52
C LEU A 223 -18.17 16.26 -7.82
N PRO A 224 -18.58 15.48 -6.80
CA PRO A 224 -19.78 15.78 -6.03
C PRO A 224 -19.71 17.18 -5.42
N LYS A 225 -20.86 17.85 -5.27
CA LYS A 225 -20.91 19.23 -4.76
C LYS A 225 -20.30 19.35 -3.36
N TRP A 226 -20.47 18.34 -2.51
CA TRP A 226 -19.92 18.30 -1.15
C TRP A 226 -18.38 18.18 -1.12
N CYS A 227 -17.75 17.83 -2.24
CA CYS A 227 -16.32 17.65 -2.34
C CYS A 227 -15.61 18.98 -2.10
N ASN A 228 -14.71 19.02 -1.11
CA ASN A 228 -14.00 20.21 -0.63
C ASN A 228 -14.84 21.26 0.13
N ASP A 229 -16.13 21.05 0.40
CA ASP A 229 -17.01 22.07 1.02
C ASP A 229 -16.62 22.47 2.46
N GLY A 230 -15.85 21.64 3.16
CA GLY A 230 -15.43 21.85 4.56
C GLY A 230 -13.95 22.14 4.76
N ASP A 231 -13.18 22.35 3.69
CA ASP A 231 -11.72 22.53 3.77
C ASP A 231 -11.28 23.88 3.17
N THR A 232 -10.17 24.41 3.67
CA THR A 232 -9.55 25.64 3.13
C THR A 232 -8.75 25.37 1.86
N VAL A 233 -8.45 24.11 1.57
CA VAL A 233 -7.68 23.66 0.41
C VAL A 233 -8.58 22.85 -0.53
N LYS A 234 -8.53 23.18 -1.83
CA LYS A 234 -9.21 22.39 -2.87
C LYS A 234 -8.32 21.27 -3.35
N LEU A 235 -8.70 20.03 -3.06
CA LEU A 235 -8.04 18.82 -3.52
C LEU A 235 -8.66 18.33 -4.84
N PRO A 236 -7.88 17.63 -5.69
CA PRO A 236 -8.39 17.04 -6.93
C PRO A 236 -9.22 15.77 -6.70
N PHE A 237 -9.37 15.35 -5.43
CA PHE A 237 -10.16 14.21 -4.97
C PHE A 237 -10.95 14.63 -3.72
N CYS A 238 -11.87 13.77 -3.28
CA CYS A 238 -12.77 14.08 -2.18
C CYS A 238 -12.35 13.37 -0.88
N GLN A 239 -12.22 14.13 0.20
CA GLN A 239 -11.93 13.58 1.53
C GLN A 239 -13.18 13.63 2.43
N ILE A 240 -13.78 12.46 2.67
CA ILE A 240 -15.05 12.30 3.39
C ILE A 240 -14.91 12.38 4.92
N ARG A 241 -13.72 12.06 5.46
CA ARG A 241 -13.48 12.01 6.91
C ARG A 241 -12.01 12.21 7.24
N GLY A 242 -11.75 12.56 8.49
CA GLY A 242 -10.43 12.49 9.11
C GLY A 242 -9.93 13.85 9.54
N LYS A 243 -9.18 13.85 10.66
CA LYS A 243 -8.61 15.06 11.27
C LYS A 243 -7.59 15.74 10.36
N TYR A 244 -6.80 14.95 9.65
CA TYR A 244 -5.69 15.43 8.84
C TYR A 244 -6.04 15.40 7.37
N ARG A 245 -5.52 16.38 6.62
CA ARG A 245 -5.68 16.47 5.17
C ARG A 245 -4.87 15.36 4.52
N MET A 246 -5.53 14.63 3.62
CA MET A 246 -4.87 13.65 2.78
C MET A 246 -4.10 14.36 1.69
N GLU A 247 -2.81 14.06 1.59
CA GLU A 247 -1.98 14.42 0.45
C GLU A 247 -1.70 13.14 -0.33
N LEU A 248 -1.91 13.15 -1.65
CA LEU A 248 -1.62 12.03 -2.54
C LEU A 248 -0.66 12.51 -3.64
N PRO A 249 0.65 12.60 -3.36
CA PRO A 249 1.62 13.13 -4.32
C PRO A 249 1.67 12.29 -5.59
N GLY A 250 1.45 12.92 -6.75
CA GLY A 250 1.37 12.21 -8.03
C GLY A 250 -0.01 11.66 -8.35
N TYR A 251 -1.05 12.02 -7.58
CA TYR A 251 -2.43 11.61 -7.85
C TYR A 251 -2.82 11.81 -9.32
N ASN A 252 -3.28 10.72 -9.95
CA ASN A 252 -3.90 10.73 -11.28
C ASN A 252 -3.00 11.34 -12.37
N THR A 253 -1.69 11.09 -12.32
CA THR A 253 -0.68 11.69 -13.22
C THR A 253 -0.04 10.71 -14.19
N MET A 254 -0.19 9.40 -13.99
CA MET A 254 0.53 8.37 -14.72
C MET A 254 -0.39 7.52 -15.59
N ASP A 255 -0.11 7.44 -16.88
CA ASP A 255 -0.76 6.47 -17.76
C ASP A 255 -0.14 5.08 -17.53
N PRO A 256 -0.93 3.98 -17.50
CA PRO A 256 -0.38 2.64 -17.36
C PRO A 256 0.45 2.25 -18.59
N TYR A 257 1.49 1.44 -18.38
CA TYR A 257 2.35 0.91 -19.44
C TYR A 257 2.83 -0.51 -19.10
N PRO A 258 3.32 -1.30 -20.08
CA PRO A 258 3.76 -2.67 -19.84
C PRO A 258 4.90 -2.76 -18.82
N HIS A 259 4.88 -3.77 -17.96
CA HIS A 259 5.96 -4.07 -16.99
C HIS A 259 6.29 -2.88 -16.07
N MET A 260 5.24 -2.25 -15.52
CA MET A 260 5.28 -0.86 -15.06
C MET A 260 6.25 -0.64 -13.90
N ASN A 261 6.36 -1.57 -12.95
CA ASN A 261 7.19 -1.39 -11.76
C ASN A 261 8.36 -2.37 -11.70
N GLU A 262 8.61 -3.13 -12.76
CA GLU A 262 9.66 -4.14 -12.82
C GLU A 262 11.09 -3.56 -12.91
N ARG A 263 11.23 -2.28 -13.33
CA ARG A 263 12.53 -1.63 -13.61
C ARG A 263 12.72 -0.29 -12.92
N CYS A 264 11.70 0.19 -12.22
CA CYS A 264 11.73 1.47 -11.53
C CYS A 264 12.38 1.32 -10.15
N PRO A 265 13.37 2.15 -9.78
CA PRO A 265 13.75 2.27 -8.39
C PRO A 265 12.57 2.84 -7.58
N SER A 266 12.42 2.40 -6.33
CA SER A 266 11.33 2.84 -5.46
C SER A 266 11.74 2.96 -3.99
N LEU A 267 13.04 2.80 -3.69
CA LEU A 267 13.52 2.73 -2.31
C LEU A 267 13.52 4.11 -1.59
N PRO A 268 13.26 4.12 -0.26
CA PRO A 268 13.42 5.32 0.56
C PRO A 268 14.89 5.82 0.58
N PRO A 269 15.12 7.10 0.88
CA PRO A 269 14.12 8.14 1.18
C PRO A 269 13.63 8.90 -0.07
N LYS A 270 14.17 8.60 -1.25
CA LYS A 270 13.94 9.42 -2.46
C LYS A 270 12.76 8.93 -3.29
N TYR A 271 12.45 7.63 -3.26
CA TYR A 271 11.40 6.99 -4.06
C TYR A 271 11.48 7.42 -5.55
N LEU A 272 12.72 7.54 -6.05
CA LEU A 272 13.03 8.13 -7.33
C LEU A 272 12.45 7.26 -8.44
N ARG A 273 11.58 7.84 -9.28
CA ARG A 273 11.13 7.21 -10.54
C ARG A 273 11.70 7.98 -11.74
N PRO A 274 12.82 7.55 -12.32
CA PRO A 274 13.44 8.21 -13.47
C PRO A 274 12.52 8.17 -14.70
N SER A 275 12.71 9.12 -15.61
CA SER A 275 12.03 9.10 -16.91
C SER A 275 12.44 7.86 -17.71
N GLY A 276 11.47 7.13 -18.23
CA GLY A 276 11.70 5.93 -19.05
C GLY A 276 12.03 4.65 -18.27
N CYS A 277 11.91 4.68 -16.94
CA CYS A 277 11.84 3.46 -16.14
C CYS A 277 10.45 2.80 -16.24
#